data_AF-A0A372R4J3-F1
#
_entry.id   AF-A0A372R4J3-F1
#
_cell.length_a   1.000
_cell.length_b   1.000
_cell.length_c   1.000
_cell.angle_alpha   90.00
_cell.angle_beta   90.00
_cell.angle_gamma   90.00
#
_symmetry.space_group_name_H-M   'P 1'
#
loop_
_entity.id
_entity.type
_entity.pdbx_description
1 polymer ?
#
loop_
_entity_poly.entity_id
_entity_poly.type
_entity_poly.pdbx_seq_one_letter_code
_entity_poly.pdbx_strand_id
1 'polypeptide(L)'
;MSSSFSSLPSTEEIEKITDTRDLIYRLKQSNLGLTENDFEVLKYHKIIGRTFLMLTEEKLENRGEKLGPSLNIAYSVNKILEQDTIKT
;
A
#
# COMPACT_ATOMS: atom_id res chain seq x y z
N MET A 1 -6.95 -27.50 -2.95
CA MET A 1 -7.09 -26.22 -3.69
C MET A 1 -6.04 -25.29 -3.12
N SER A 2 -4.92 -25.13 -3.80
CA SER A 2 -3.86 -24.21 -3.36
C SER A 2 -4.42 -22.81 -3.43
N SER A 3 -4.65 -22.17 -2.28
CA SER A 3 -4.99 -20.76 -2.23
C SER A 3 -3.82 -20.02 -2.86
N SER A 4 -4.00 -19.55 -4.09
CA SER A 4 -3.09 -18.61 -4.73
C SER A 4 -3.11 -17.35 -3.89
N PHE A 5 -2.27 -17.27 -2.86
CA PHE A 5 -1.95 -16.01 -2.21
C PHE A 5 -1.44 -15.13 -3.35
N SER A 6 -2.22 -14.12 -3.75
CA SER A 6 -1.80 -13.30 -4.86
C SER A 6 -0.47 -12.64 -4.48
N SER A 7 0.48 -12.68 -5.40
CA SER A 7 1.82 -12.15 -5.15
C SER A 7 1.72 -10.67 -4.81
N LEU A 8 2.60 -10.23 -3.91
CA LEU A 8 2.84 -8.82 -3.66
C LEU A 8 3.02 -8.08 -5.02
N PRO A 9 2.39 -6.91 -5.18
CA PRO A 9 2.53 -6.12 -6.41
C PRO A 9 3.96 -5.62 -6.58
N SER A 10 4.39 -5.43 -7.82
CA SER A 10 5.62 -4.69 -8.09
C SER A 10 5.39 -3.19 -7.96
N THR A 11 6.48 -2.45 -7.81
CA THR A 11 6.52 -0.99 -7.84
C THR A 11 5.97 -0.45 -9.15
N GLU A 12 6.38 -1.00 -10.29
CA GLU A 12 5.87 -0.60 -11.62
C GLU A 12 4.35 -0.87 -11.75
N GLU A 13 3.86 -1.98 -11.19
CA GLU A 13 2.43 -2.28 -11.17
C GLU A 13 1.67 -1.23 -10.35
N ILE A 14 2.13 -0.93 -9.13
CA ILE A 14 1.51 0.08 -8.27
C ILE A 14 1.56 1.45 -8.93
N GLU A 15 2.70 1.88 -9.46
CA GLU A 15 2.90 3.22 -10.02
C GLU A 15 1.90 3.56 -11.14
N LYS A 16 1.54 2.56 -11.97
CA LYS A 16 0.58 2.70 -13.08
C LYS A 16 -0.87 2.87 -12.63
N ILE A 17 -1.19 2.61 -11.36
CA ILE A 17 -2.56 2.73 -10.85
C ILE A 17 -2.89 4.20 -10.59
N THR A 18 -3.81 4.74 -11.38
CA THR A 18 -4.19 6.16 -11.36
C THR A 18 -5.48 6.47 -10.58
N ASP A 19 -6.16 5.43 -10.08
CA ASP A 19 -7.38 5.55 -9.27
C ASP A 19 -7.22 4.93 -7.88
N THR A 20 -7.81 5.57 -6.87
CA THR A 20 -7.71 5.12 -5.47
C THR A 20 -8.44 3.80 -5.21
N ARG A 21 -9.57 3.55 -5.88
CA ARG A 21 -10.32 2.30 -5.71
C ARG A 21 -9.57 1.14 -6.33
N ASP A 22 -8.97 1.35 -7.50
CA ASP A 22 -8.13 0.35 -8.15
C ASP A 22 -6.89 0.02 -7.31
N LEU A 23 -6.28 1.03 -6.68
CA LEU A 23 -5.17 0.82 -5.76
C LEU A 23 -5.61 -0.05 -4.57
N ILE A 24 -6.70 0.33 -3.90
CA ILE A 24 -7.23 -0.43 -2.75
C ILE A 24 -7.60 -1.86 -3.18
N TYR A 25 -8.26 -2.02 -4.33
CA TYR A 25 -8.60 -3.33 -4.86
C TYR A 25 -7.35 -4.19 -5.04
N ARG A 26 -6.29 -3.65 -5.65
CA ARG A 26 -5.05 -4.37 -5.87
C ARG A 26 -4.34 -4.73 -4.57
N LEU A 27 -4.30 -3.82 -3.61
CA LEU A 27 -3.71 -4.06 -2.28
C LEU A 27 -4.51 -5.11 -1.51
N LYS A 28 -5.85 -5.13 -1.61
CA LYS A 28 -6.71 -6.17 -0.99
C LYS A 28 -6.45 -7.57 -1.55
N GLN A 29 -6.00 -7.70 -2.79
CA GLN A 29 -5.61 -9.00 -3.32
C GLN A 29 -4.31 -9.51 -2.69
N SER A 30 -3.45 -8.62 -2.19
CA SER A 30 -2.12 -8.97 -1.67
C SER A 30 -2.15 -9.42 -0.21
N ASN A 31 -1.18 -10.25 0.20
CA ASN A 31 -1.03 -10.68 1.59
C ASN A 31 -0.21 -9.66 2.44
N LEU A 32 -0.61 -8.38 2.39
CA LEU A 32 0.04 -7.28 3.13
C LEU A 32 -0.46 -7.12 4.57
N GLY A 33 -1.59 -7.75 4.92
CA GLY A 33 -2.17 -7.64 6.26
C GLY A 33 -2.85 -6.29 6.55
N LEU A 34 -3.10 -5.47 5.52
CA LEU A 34 -3.85 -4.23 5.64
C LEU A 34 -5.31 -4.49 6.02
N THR A 35 -5.81 -3.70 6.95
CA THR A 35 -7.17 -3.74 7.48
C THR A 35 -8.07 -2.73 6.76
N GLU A 36 -9.39 -2.81 6.98
CA GLU A 36 -10.33 -1.83 6.41
C GLU A 36 -10.05 -0.40 6.89
N ASN A 37 -9.57 -0.23 8.13
CA ASN A 37 -9.17 1.09 8.63
C ASN A 37 -8.00 1.67 7.83
N ASP A 38 -7.03 0.84 7.44
CA ASP A 38 -5.89 1.27 6.64
C ASP A 38 -6.35 1.69 5.24
N PHE A 39 -7.32 0.96 4.65
CA PHE A 39 -7.90 1.32 3.35
C PHE A 39 -8.74 2.60 3.40
N GLU A 40 -9.47 2.86 4.49
CA GLU A 40 -10.18 4.13 4.67
C GLU A 40 -9.22 5.31 4.76
N VAL A 41 -8.02 5.16 5.34
CA VAL A 41 -6.97 6.20 5.29
C VAL A 41 -6.56 6.49 3.85
N LEU A 42 -6.26 5.46 3.05
CA LEU A 42 -5.87 5.63 1.64
C LEU A 42 -7.00 6.30 0.83
N LYS A 43 -8.25 5.92 1.10
CA LYS A 43 -9.44 6.48 0.45
C LYS A 43 -9.69 7.93 0.85
N TYR A 44 -9.60 8.26 2.13
CA TYR A 44 -9.80 9.60 2.67
C TYR A 44 -8.82 10.60 2.05
N HIS A 45 -7.54 10.21 1.95
CA HIS A 45 -6.49 11.03 1.33
C HIS A 45 -6.42 10.94 -0.20
N LYS A 46 -7.33 10.20 -0.85
CA LYS A 46 -7.35 9.99 -2.31
C LYS A 46 -6.00 9.52 -2.84
N ILE A 47 -5.37 8.57 -2.15
CA ILE A 47 -4.07 8.04 -2.51
C ILE A 47 -4.18 7.22 -3.80
N ILE A 48 -3.29 7.48 -4.74
CA ILE A 48 -3.11 6.73 -5.99
C ILE A 48 -1.73 6.05 -5.99
N GLY A 49 -1.46 5.20 -6.98
CA GLY A 49 -0.25 4.38 -7.08
C GLY A 49 1.06 5.09 -6.75
N ARG A 50 1.43 6.09 -7.57
CA ARG A 50 2.66 6.88 -7.35
C ARG A 50 2.72 7.53 -5.96
N THR A 51 1.59 8.00 -5.44
CA THR A 51 1.54 8.68 -4.14
C THR A 51 1.69 7.68 -3.00
N PHE A 52 1.14 6.49 -3.15
CA PHE A 52 1.28 5.38 -2.20
C PHE A 52 2.75 5.02 -2.00
N LEU A 53 3.52 4.88 -3.08
CA LEU A 53 4.95 4.57 -3.03
C LEU A 53 5.80 5.66 -2.35
N MET A 54 5.25 6.86 -2.14
CA MET A 54 5.89 7.97 -1.44
C MET A 54 5.43 8.12 0.02
N LEU A 55 4.51 7.28 0.49
CA LEU A 55 4.03 7.35 1.87
C LEU A 55 5.11 6.89 2.84
N THR A 56 5.25 7.65 3.91
CA THR A 56 6.05 7.32 5.09
C THR A 56 5.14 7.44 6.30
N GLU A 57 5.53 6.80 7.40
CA GLU A 57 4.84 6.96 8.69
C GLU A 57 4.72 8.45 9.04
N GLU A 58 5.82 9.20 8.96
CA GLU A 58 5.87 10.64 9.22
C GLU A 58 4.85 11.45 8.38
N LYS A 59 4.68 11.13 7.08
CA LYS A 59 3.70 11.84 6.23
C LYS A 59 2.26 11.61 6.67
N LEU A 60 1.97 10.42 7.19
CA LEU A 60 0.64 10.04 7.67
C LEU A 60 0.37 10.67 9.04
N GLU A 61 1.33 10.59 9.96
CA GLU A 61 1.21 11.20 11.29
C GLU A 61 1.12 12.74 11.22
N ASN A 62 1.90 13.39 10.34
CA ASN A 62 1.81 14.84 10.09
C ASN A 62 0.46 15.27 9.49
N ARG A 63 -0.37 14.33 9.06
CA ARG A 63 -1.75 14.56 8.59
C ARG A 63 -2.80 14.21 9.66
N GLY A 64 -2.36 13.80 10.86
CA GLY A 64 -3.22 13.44 11.98
C GLY A 64 -3.70 11.98 11.95
N GLU A 65 -3.09 11.13 11.12
CA GLU A 65 -3.44 9.71 11.09
C GLU A 65 -2.95 8.98 12.34
N LYS A 66 -3.69 7.95 12.73
CA LYS A 66 -3.35 7.15 13.90
C LYS A 66 -2.06 6.35 13.65
N LEU A 67 -1.29 6.14 14.72
CA LEU A 67 -0.02 5.39 14.69
C LEU A 67 -0.17 4.00 14.03
N GLY A 68 -1.22 3.24 14.39
CA GLY A 68 -1.45 1.90 13.85
C GLY A 68 -1.54 1.86 12.32
N PRO A 69 -2.53 2.54 11.71
CA PRO A 69 -2.60 2.65 10.25
C PRO A 69 -1.34 3.24 9.60
N SER A 70 -0.73 4.24 10.23
CA SER A 70 0.50 4.87 9.71
C SER A 70 1.65 3.87 9.56
N LEU A 71 1.90 3.07 10.60
CA LEU A 71 2.90 2.01 10.59
C LEU A 71 2.57 0.90 9.58
N ASN A 72 1.33 0.42 9.55
CA ASN A 72 0.92 -0.67 8.66
C ASN A 72 1.09 -0.29 7.18
N ILE A 73 0.69 0.94 6.82
CA ILE A 73 0.80 1.44 5.45
C ILE A 73 2.28 1.64 5.08
N ALA A 74 3.07 2.30 5.93
CA ALA A 74 4.49 2.52 5.67
C ALA A 74 5.27 1.21 5.52
N TYR A 75 5.00 0.24 6.39
CA TYR A 75 5.59 -1.10 6.28
C TYR A 75 5.23 -1.78 4.95
N SER A 76 3.98 -1.66 4.51
CA SER A 76 3.53 -2.22 3.24
C SER A 76 4.23 -1.60 2.04
N VAL A 77 4.45 -0.29 2.06
CA VAL A 77 5.21 0.44 1.03
C VAL A 77 6.66 -0.08 0.98
N ASN A 78 7.33 -0.14 2.12
CA ASN A 78 8.71 -0.64 2.20
C ASN A 78 8.83 -2.08 1.71
N LYS A 79 7.90 -2.96 2.09
CA LYS A 79 7.89 -4.35 1.64
C LYS A 79 7.79 -4.50 0.12
N ILE A 80 6.99 -3.63 -0.53
CA ILE A 80 6.87 -3.61 -2.00
C ILE A 80 8.17 -3.09 -2.64
N LEU A 81 8.75 -2.01 -2.10
CA LEU A 81 9.99 -1.42 -2.60
C LEU A 81 11.18 -2.40 -2.48
N GLU A 82 11.34 -3.05 -1.32
CA GLU A 82 12.42 -4.00 -1.04
C GLU A 82 12.35 -5.23 -1.95
N GLN A 83 11.16 -5.75 -2.22
CA GLN A 83 10.99 -6.92 -3.09
C GLN A 83 11.54 -6.68 -4.51
N ASP A 84 11.42 -5.46 -5.03
CA ASP A 84 11.91 -5.14 -6.37
C ASP A 84 13.42 -4.87 -6.39
N THR A 85 14.01 -4.41 -5.28
CA THR A 85 15.48 -4.32 -5.17
C THR A 85 16.17 -5.69 -5.19
N ILE A 86 15.49 -6.76 -4.79
CA ILE A 86 16.05 -8.12 -4.74
C ILE A 86 16.00 -8.82 -6.12
N LYS A 87 15.18 -8.32 -7.06
CA LYS A 87 15.00 -8.92 -8.40
C LYS A 87 15.95 -8.34 -9.46
N THR A 88 16.81 -7.40 -9.10
CA THR A 88 17.77 -6.73 -10.01
C THR A 88 19.18 -7.20 -9.71
#